data_AF-A0A4Y7S4S2-F1
#
_entry.id   AF-A0A4Y7S4S2-F1
#
_cell.length_a   1.000
_cell.length_b   1.000
_cell.length_c   1.000
_cell.angle_alpha   90.00
_cell.angle_beta   90.00
_cell.angle_gamma   90.00
#
_symmetry.space_group_name_H-M   'P 1'
#
loop_
_entity.id
_entity.type
_entity.pdbx_description
1 polymer ?
#
loop_
_entity_poly.entity_id
_entity_poly.type
_entity_poly.pdbx_seq_one_letter_code
_entity_poly.pdbx_strand_id
1 'polypeptide(L)'
;MDEKVYDRTITNKYLGVQRIIKGGSPLETRIKAESQLAKWARQEKLHKERERFESLKELAALDTRQAGNTIKACDSILKINLCSAGKLDWASFYHDQLLPPFVFTEHPPRYEQVARKMSVPRKSFISELIFPSARKKRLALEEAARVAFEEQMRNYNANKESAQTSYEAQRAAFINEQSEFNRSVDQLQLDVEKGQPYAVASLARIALAGLELPDEIEVDFDAHYHGTEKLIVLSGILPGPLEMPRIVRYEYHEEENGILPVEMDQDSFDNFYESTLLQIALSAVHRIFTSIPDRQIHIVGFNGLIAEGESCLFTCKTSRDLFNPIDLARNTPDMSFQAMQGVMVKPLTALTPVEPLAWPTKPTFLRPETGELITRPDGRRQPAAYQSGEIKNAANDLLVGLLDQLEQDLSKKPRDGDVVH
;
A
#
# COMPACT_ATOMS: atom_id res chain seq x y z
N MET A 1 -31.42 -7.16 -4.99
CA MET A 1 -30.56 -7.43 -3.82
C MET A 1 -29.61 -6.26 -3.77
N ASP A 2 -29.61 -5.50 -2.68
CA ASP A 2 -28.70 -4.36 -2.54
C ASP A 2 -27.25 -4.85 -2.59
N GLU A 3 -26.46 -4.16 -3.40
CA GLU A 3 -25.05 -4.46 -3.64
C GLU A 3 -24.25 -4.20 -2.37
N LYS A 4 -23.68 -5.26 -1.77
CA LYS A 4 -22.80 -5.10 -0.60
C LYS A 4 -21.44 -4.58 -1.08
N VAL A 5 -21.14 -3.34 -0.70
CA VAL A 5 -19.84 -2.73 -0.89
C VAL A 5 -19.00 -2.99 0.37
N TYR A 6 -17.80 -3.54 0.18
CA TYR A 6 -16.82 -3.73 1.25
C TYR A 6 -15.75 -2.66 1.13
N ASP A 7 -15.29 -2.11 2.23
CA ASP A 7 -14.18 -1.16 2.25
C ASP A 7 -13.09 -1.55 3.25
N ARG A 8 -11.90 -1.02 3.01
CA ARG A 8 -10.75 -1.14 3.91
C ARG A 8 -9.88 0.09 3.81
N THR A 9 -9.64 0.72 4.94
CA THR A 9 -8.70 1.84 5.03
C THR A 9 -7.29 1.32 5.21
N ILE A 10 -6.37 1.79 4.36
CA ILE A 10 -4.94 1.52 4.45
C ILE A 10 -4.16 2.83 4.57
N THR A 11 -3.04 2.78 5.29
CA THR A 11 -2.18 3.94 5.54
C THR A 11 -0.71 3.56 5.39
N ASN A 12 0.10 4.46 4.84
CA ASN A 12 1.55 4.41 4.94
C ASN A 12 2.02 5.69 5.66
N LYS A 13 2.54 5.53 6.88
CA LYS A 13 3.00 6.64 7.73
C LYS A 13 4.23 7.34 7.19
N TYR A 14 5.15 6.60 6.55
CA TYR A 14 6.39 7.17 6.01
C TYR A 14 6.10 8.08 4.82
N LEU A 15 5.22 7.64 3.92
CA LEU A 15 4.80 8.42 2.76
C LEU A 15 3.72 9.47 3.08
N GLY A 16 3.11 9.43 4.28
CA GLY A 16 2.06 10.36 4.69
C GLY A 16 0.74 10.20 3.92
N VAL A 17 0.46 8.99 3.41
CA VAL A 17 -0.70 8.69 2.56
C VAL A 17 -1.71 7.77 3.25
N GLN A 18 -2.98 8.01 2.95
CA GLN A 18 -4.11 7.21 3.38
C GLN A 18 -5.07 7.02 2.19
N ARG A 19 -5.58 5.79 2.03
CA ARG A 19 -6.54 5.45 0.96
C ARG A 19 -7.60 4.49 1.48
N ILE A 20 -8.84 4.72 1.06
CA ILE A 20 -9.95 3.78 1.27
C ILE A 20 -10.05 2.90 0.02
N ILE A 21 -9.92 1.60 0.20
CA ILE A 21 -10.04 0.60 -0.87
C ILE A 21 -11.43 0.01 -0.81
N LYS A 22 -12.20 0.11 -1.90
CA LYS A 22 -13.54 -0.46 -2.03
C LYS A 22 -13.51 -1.71 -2.93
N GLY A 23 -14.36 -2.69 -2.65
CA GLY A 23 -14.49 -3.93 -3.43
C GLY A 23 -15.87 -4.59 -3.29
N GLY A 24 -16.26 -5.36 -4.30
CA GLY A 24 -17.56 -6.06 -4.32
C GLY A 24 -17.58 -7.36 -3.50
N SER A 25 -16.42 -7.76 -2.97
CA SER A 25 -16.26 -8.91 -2.08
C SER A 25 -15.12 -8.67 -1.09
N PRO A 26 -15.10 -9.37 0.06
CA PRO A 26 -13.99 -9.27 1.01
C PRO A 26 -12.64 -9.64 0.38
N LEU A 27 -12.63 -10.65 -0.49
CA LEU A 27 -11.42 -11.07 -1.22
C LEU A 27 -10.93 -9.96 -2.14
N GLU A 28 -11.82 -9.33 -2.92
CA GLU A 28 -11.47 -8.22 -3.80
C GLU A 28 -10.83 -7.07 -3.03
N THR A 29 -11.45 -6.65 -1.94
CA THR A 29 -10.93 -5.57 -1.08
C THR A 29 -9.57 -5.93 -0.49
N ARG A 30 -9.38 -7.18 -0.05
CA ARG A 30 -8.09 -7.64 0.49
C ARG A 30 -6.98 -7.60 -0.56
N ILE A 31 -7.21 -8.17 -1.75
CA ILE A 31 -6.21 -8.22 -2.83
C ILE A 31 -5.83 -6.81 -3.30
N LYS A 32 -6.81 -5.91 -3.49
CA LYS A 32 -6.55 -4.51 -3.86
C LYS A 32 -5.74 -3.79 -2.78
N ALA A 33 -6.06 -4.00 -1.50
CA ALA A 33 -5.33 -3.40 -0.39
C ALA A 33 -3.89 -3.92 -0.29
N GLU A 34 -3.67 -5.22 -0.46
CA GLU A 34 -2.34 -5.84 -0.47
C GLU A 34 -1.49 -5.32 -1.64
N SER A 35 -2.08 -5.22 -2.84
CA SER A 35 -1.40 -4.65 -4.02
C SER A 35 -0.97 -3.20 -3.79
N GLN A 36 -1.87 -2.35 -3.25
CA GLN A 36 -1.55 -0.96 -2.93
C GLN A 36 -0.48 -0.84 -1.82
N LEU A 37 -0.54 -1.68 -0.78
CA LEU A 37 0.48 -1.70 0.27
C LEU A 37 1.85 -2.13 -0.28
N ALA A 38 1.89 -3.11 -1.19
CA ALA A 38 3.12 -3.54 -1.83
C ALA A 38 3.73 -2.43 -2.71
N LYS A 39 2.89 -1.69 -3.45
CA LYS A 39 3.27 -0.48 -4.20
C LYS A 39 3.90 0.56 -3.27
N TRP A 40 3.21 0.93 -2.19
CA TRP A 40 3.74 1.90 -1.23
C TRP A 40 5.03 1.43 -0.55
N ALA A 41 5.18 0.15 -0.24
CA ALA A 41 6.41 -0.39 0.34
C ALA A 41 7.61 -0.27 -0.63
N ARG A 42 7.40 -0.46 -1.94
CA ARG A 42 8.43 -0.24 -2.95
C ARG A 42 8.80 1.24 -3.08
N GLN A 43 7.81 2.13 -3.12
CA GLN A 43 8.02 3.58 -3.15
C GLN A 43 8.78 4.08 -1.91
N GLU A 44 8.42 3.60 -0.71
CA GLU A 44 9.13 3.90 0.54
C GLU A 44 10.58 3.43 0.49
N LYS A 45 10.86 2.25 -0.07
CA LYS A 45 12.23 1.76 -0.26
C LYS A 45 13.04 2.67 -1.19
N LEU A 46 12.44 3.14 -2.28
CA LEU A 46 13.08 4.07 -3.21
C LEU A 46 13.37 5.42 -2.55
N HIS A 47 12.41 5.97 -1.80
CA HIS A 47 12.61 7.21 -1.03
C HIS A 47 13.77 7.08 -0.02
N LYS A 48 13.80 5.99 0.75
CA LYS A 48 14.89 5.71 1.69
C LYS A 48 16.23 5.46 1.01
N GLU A 49 16.26 4.98 -0.23
CA GLU A 49 17.50 4.85 -1.01
C GLU A 49 18.01 6.22 -1.43
N ARG A 50 17.13 7.11 -1.90
CA ARG A 50 17.48 8.50 -2.28
C ARG A 50 18.03 9.28 -1.09
N GLU A 51 17.42 9.16 0.09
CA GLU A 51 17.86 9.83 1.33
C GLU A 51 19.27 9.45 1.81
N ARG A 52 19.84 8.34 1.34
CA ARG A 52 21.20 7.91 1.73
C ARG A 52 22.31 8.66 1.01
N PHE A 53 22.01 9.32 -0.09
CA PHE A 53 23.02 10.01 -0.90
C PHE A 53 23.18 11.44 -0.40
N GLU A 54 24.39 11.77 0.08
CA GLU A 54 24.75 13.14 0.47
C GLU A 54 25.29 13.96 -0.72
N SER A 55 25.89 13.29 -1.70
CA SER A 55 26.43 13.91 -2.91
C SER A 55 25.33 14.08 -3.96
N LEU A 56 25.10 15.32 -4.39
CA LEU A 56 24.11 15.65 -5.43
C LEU A 56 24.44 15.03 -6.78
N LYS A 57 25.73 14.89 -7.07
CA LYS A 57 26.18 14.23 -8.30
C LYS A 57 25.81 12.75 -8.32
N GLU A 58 25.96 12.07 -7.19
CA GLU A 58 25.57 10.67 -7.05
C GLU A 58 24.04 10.51 -7.04
N LEU A 59 23.33 11.45 -6.40
CA LEU A 59 21.87 11.50 -6.42
C LEU A 59 21.32 11.71 -7.84
N ALA A 60 21.89 12.63 -8.63
CA ALA A 60 21.50 12.84 -10.03
C ALA A 60 21.72 11.58 -10.89
N ALA A 61 22.80 10.84 -10.63
CA ALA A 61 23.05 9.57 -11.31
C ALA A 61 22.04 8.49 -10.90
N LEU A 62 21.67 8.41 -9.62
CA LEU A 62 20.62 7.51 -9.13
C LEU A 62 19.27 7.85 -9.77
N ASP A 63 18.87 9.12 -9.72
CA ASP A 63 17.59 9.60 -10.24
C ASP A 63 17.50 9.40 -11.76
N THR A 64 18.61 9.58 -12.49
CA THR A 64 18.71 9.24 -13.91
C THR A 64 18.48 7.74 -14.16
N ARG A 65 19.08 6.88 -13.33
CA ARG A 65 18.87 5.44 -13.42
C ARG A 65 17.41 5.07 -13.14
N GLN A 66 16.80 5.70 -12.14
CA GLN A 66 15.38 5.48 -11.79
C GLN A 66 14.47 5.92 -12.93
N ALA A 67 14.62 7.14 -13.44
CA ALA A 67 13.88 7.66 -14.59
C ALA A 67 13.95 6.72 -15.81
N GLY A 68 15.16 6.27 -16.16
CA GLY A 68 15.36 5.31 -17.25
C GLY A 68 14.71 3.94 -16.99
N ASN A 69 14.68 3.48 -15.73
CA ASN A 69 13.98 2.23 -15.37
C ASN A 69 12.47 2.38 -15.45
N THR A 70 11.92 3.52 -15.01
CA THR A 70 10.49 3.82 -15.09
C THR A 70 10.01 3.85 -16.53
N ILE A 71 10.71 4.54 -17.43
CA ILE A 71 10.39 4.56 -18.88
C ILE A 71 10.42 3.14 -19.45
N LYS A 72 11.48 2.37 -19.19
CA LYS A 72 11.60 0.97 -19.65
C LYS A 72 10.50 0.08 -19.10
N ALA A 73 10.07 0.30 -17.86
CA ALA A 73 8.99 -0.45 -17.24
C ALA A 73 7.66 -0.15 -17.94
N CYS A 74 7.39 1.11 -18.29
CA CYS A 74 6.24 1.52 -19.10
C CYS A 74 6.27 0.87 -20.50
N ASP A 75 7.42 0.86 -21.16
CA ASP A 75 7.61 0.23 -22.47
C ASP A 75 7.49 -1.31 -22.44
N SER A 76 7.53 -1.91 -21.25
CA SER A 76 7.50 -3.37 -21.05
C SER A 76 6.21 -3.87 -20.40
N ILE A 77 5.21 -3.01 -20.16
CA ILE A 77 3.96 -3.37 -19.46
C ILE A 77 3.32 -4.60 -20.09
N LEU A 78 3.10 -4.59 -21.41
CA LEU A 78 2.45 -5.70 -22.09
C LEU A 78 3.27 -6.97 -21.96
N LYS A 79 4.57 -6.89 -22.25
CA LYS A 79 5.49 -8.04 -22.21
C LYS A 79 5.52 -8.73 -20.84
N ILE A 80 5.57 -7.95 -19.76
CA ILE A 80 5.59 -8.48 -18.39
C ILE A 80 4.28 -9.23 -18.10
N ASN A 81 3.14 -8.62 -18.42
CA ASN A 81 1.82 -9.18 -18.14
C ASN A 81 1.46 -10.38 -19.02
N LEU A 82 2.07 -10.54 -20.20
CA LEU A 82 1.95 -11.75 -21.02
C LEU A 82 2.60 -12.97 -20.33
N CYS A 83 3.69 -12.77 -19.58
CA CYS A 83 4.42 -13.84 -18.90
C CYS A 83 3.77 -14.28 -17.57
N SER A 84 3.11 -13.35 -16.85
CA SER A 84 2.50 -13.61 -15.55
C SER A 84 1.03 -14.04 -15.61
N ALA A 85 0.45 -14.08 -16.81
CA ALA A 85 -0.95 -14.43 -17.03
C ALA A 85 -1.22 -15.94 -16.88
N GLY A 86 -1.70 -16.35 -15.70
CA GLY A 86 -2.20 -17.69 -15.41
C GLY A 86 -3.68 -17.71 -15.02
N LYS A 87 -4.28 -18.91 -14.95
CA LYS A 87 -5.60 -19.08 -14.32
C LYS A 87 -5.52 -18.66 -12.85
N LEU A 88 -6.57 -18.02 -12.35
CA LEU A 88 -6.67 -17.70 -10.92
C LEU A 88 -6.76 -19.00 -10.12
N ASP A 89 -5.89 -19.14 -9.12
CA ASP A 89 -5.89 -20.26 -8.20
C ASP A 89 -6.67 -19.91 -6.94
N TRP A 90 -7.88 -20.47 -6.82
CA TRP A 90 -8.74 -20.26 -5.65
C TRP A 90 -8.07 -20.69 -4.35
N ALA A 91 -7.24 -21.73 -4.36
CA ALA A 91 -6.55 -22.20 -3.17
C ALA A 91 -5.64 -21.12 -2.58
N SER A 92 -4.99 -20.32 -3.43
CA SER A 92 -4.12 -19.21 -2.99
C SER A 92 -4.87 -18.07 -2.29
N PHE A 93 -6.21 -18.02 -2.42
CA PHE A 93 -7.02 -16.98 -1.82
C PHE A 93 -7.49 -17.30 -0.40
N TYR A 94 -7.33 -18.53 0.09
CA TYR A 94 -7.70 -18.83 1.47
C TYR A 94 -6.74 -18.18 2.47
N HIS A 95 -7.28 -17.78 3.62
CA HIS A 95 -6.48 -17.35 4.74
C HIS A 95 -6.07 -18.58 5.56
N ASP A 96 -4.84 -19.06 5.36
CA ASP A 96 -4.32 -20.27 6.03
C ASP A 96 -3.23 -19.97 7.06
N GLN A 97 -3.12 -18.71 7.51
CA GLN A 97 -2.11 -18.31 8.49
C GLN A 97 -2.37 -19.00 9.84
N LEU A 98 -1.31 -19.58 10.40
CA LEU A 98 -1.32 -20.17 11.73
C LEU A 98 -1.03 -19.11 12.79
N LEU A 99 -1.86 -19.06 13.82
CA LEU A 99 -1.59 -18.22 14.99
C LEU A 99 -0.43 -18.83 15.80
N PRO A 100 0.60 -18.05 16.19
CA PRO A 100 1.66 -18.52 17.07
C PRO A 100 1.12 -19.07 18.39
N PRO A 101 1.75 -20.11 18.99
CA PRO A 101 1.31 -20.64 20.28
C PRO A 101 1.53 -19.63 21.41
N PHE A 102 0.74 -19.74 22.48
CA PHE A 102 0.91 -18.91 23.67
C PHE A 102 2.28 -19.12 24.32
N VAL A 103 3.01 -18.04 24.53
CA VAL A 103 4.28 -18.03 25.28
C VAL A 103 4.21 -16.93 26.34
N PHE A 104 4.34 -17.32 27.60
CA PHE A 104 4.42 -16.37 28.71
C PHE A 104 5.88 -16.00 28.97
N THR A 105 6.21 -14.71 28.81
CA THR A 105 7.60 -14.22 28.83
C THR A 105 8.11 -13.89 30.23
N GLU A 106 7.23 -13.64 31.21
CA GLU A 106 7.63 -13.35 32.58
C GLU A 106 8.18 -14.60 33.28
N HIS A 107 9.22 -14.41 34.08
CA HIS A 107 9.81 -15.49 34.86
C HIS A 107 9.13 -15.62 36.24
N PRO A 108 8.96 -16.85 36.75
CA PRO A 108 8.39 -17.05 38.08
C PRO A 108 9.28 -16.41 39.16
N PRO A 109 8.69 -15.72 40.15
CA PRO A 109 9.45 -15.19 41.28
C PRO A 109 10.25 -16.29 41.96
N ARG A 110 11.46 -15.97 42.44
CA ARG A 110 12.28 -16.89 43.24
C ARG A 110 12.40 -16.37 44.66
N TYR A 111 12.15 -17.23 45.66
CA TYR A 111 12.20 -16.84 47.07
C TYR A 111 13.53 -16.16 47.45
N GLU A 112 14.66 -16.65 46.93
CA GLU A 112 15.98 -16.07 47.19
C GLU A 112 16.10 -14.59 46.76
N GLN A 113 15.45 -14.21 45.66
CA GLN A 113 15.45 -12.83 45.18
C GLN A 113 14.61 -11.94 46.10
N VAL A 114 13.47 -12.44 46.56
CA VAL A 114 12.60 -11.74 47.53
C VAL A 114 13.29 -11.58 48.87
N ALA A 115 13.90 -12.65 49.39
CA ALA A 115 14.63 -12.65 50.65
C ALA A 115 15.84 -11.70 50.61
N ARG A 116 16.56 -11.64 49.48
CA ARG A 116 17.65 -10.68 49.27
C ARG A 116 17.15 -9.23 49.25
N LYS A 117 16.03 -8.96 48.57
CA LYS A 117 15.42 -7.62 48.49
C LYS A 117 14.92 -7.14 49.86
N MET A 118 14.40 -8.05 50.68
CA MET A 118 13.94 -7.78 52.05
C MET A 118 15.08 -7.80 53.09
N SER A 119 16.35 -7.90 52.66
CA SER A 119 17.53 -7.93 53.52
C SER A 119 17.46 -9.00 54.64
N VAL A 120 16.92 -10.19 54.33
CA VAL A 120 16.83 -11.29 55.30
C VAL A 120 18.24 -11.77 55.66
N PRO A 121 18.65 -11.73 56.95
CA PRO A 121 19.96 -12.19 57.38
C PRO A 121 20.14 -13.69 57.13
N ARG A 122 21.33 -14.11 56.68
CA ARG A 122 21.67 -15.54 56.57
C ARG A 122 21.70 -16.17 57.96
N LYS A 123 21.20 -17.41 58.06
CA LYS A 123 21.24 -18.20 59.30
C LYS A 123 22.69 -18.40 59.75
N SER A 124 22.98 -18.04 60.99
CA SER A 124 24.32 -18.19 61.58
C SER A 124 24.21 -18.82 62.97
N PHE A 125 24.80 -20.00 63.12
CA PHE A 125 24.66 -20.81 64.33
C PHE A 125 25.27 -20.16 65.58
N ILE A 126 26.42 -19.47 65.45
CA ILE A 126 27.14 -18.89 66.59
C ILE A 126 26.46 -17.60 67.08
N SER A 127 26.03 -16.72 66.16
CA SER A 127 25.41 -15.44 66.53
C SER A 127 23.97 -15.59 67.06
N GLU A 128 23.23 -16.60 66.58
CA GLU A 128 21.85 -16.86 67.04
C GLU A 128 21.78 -17.56 68.40
N LEU A 129 22.86 -18.25 68.81
CA LEU A 129 22.98 -18.86 70.13
C LEU A 129 23.28 -17.82 71.22
N ILE A 130 24.05 -16.77 70.87
CA ILE A 130 24.50 -15.72 71.80
C ILE A 130 23.47 -14.58 71.91
N PHE A 131 22.72 -14.28 70.83
CA PHE A 131 21.73 -13.18 70.80
C PHE A 131 20.33 -13.66 70.38
N PRO A 132 19.44 -14.03 71.33
CA PRO A 132 18.09 -14.51 71.03
C PRO A 132 17.21 -13.51 70.24
N SER A 133 17.45 -12.21 70.42
CA SER A 133 16.76 -11.13 69.69
C SER A 133 17.08 -11.12 68.19
N ALA A 134 18.32 -11.47 67.81
CA ALA A 134 18.72 -11.56 66.41
C ALA A 134 18.03 -12.72 65.69
N ARG A 135 17.88 -13.87 66.37
CA ARG A 135 17.08 -15.01 65.88
C ARG A 135 15.61 -14.62 65.68
N LYS A 136 15.00 -13.93 66.65
CA LYS A 136 13.60 -13.46 66.54
C LYS A 136 13.42 -12.49 65.36
N LYS A 137 14.36 -11.59 65.13
CA LYS A 137 14.34 -10.63 64.00
C LYS A 137 14.50 -11.33 62.65
N ARG A 138 15.41 -12.32 62.52
CA ARG A 138 15.54 -13.12 61.29
C ARG A 138 14.25 -13.86 60.98
N LEU A 139 13.66 -14.55 61.96
CA LEU A 139 12.40 -15.28 61.77
C LEU A 139 11.26 -14.35 61.32
N ALA A 140 11.13 -13.15 61.91
CA ALA A 140 10.14 -12.17 61.48
C ALA A 140 10.36 -11.68 60.04
N LEU A 141 11.62 -11.45 59.64
CA LEU A 141 11.95 -11.06 58.27
C LEU A 141 11.76 -12.20 57.26
N GLU A 142 12.02 -13.45 57.65
CA GLU A 142 11.72 -14.64 56.84
C GLU A 142 10.21 -14.81 56.64
N GLU A 143 9.41 -14.63 57.69
CA GLU A 143 7.95 -14.64 57.62
C GLU A 143 7.45 -13.56 56.65
N ALA A 144 7.94 -12.33 56.80
CA ALA A 144 7.61 -11.22 55.90
C ALA A 144 8.04 -11.49 54.44
N ALA A 145 9.22 -12.08 54.24
CA ALA A 145 9.70 -12.47 52.91
C ALA A 145 8.89 -13.61 52.29
N ARG A 146 8.39 -14.56 53.09
CA ARG A 146 7.46 -15.61 52.64
C ARG A 146 6.13 -15.03 52.21
N VAL A 147 5.54 -14.14 53.01
CA VAL A 147 4.29 -13.45 52.66
C VAL A 147 4.46 -12.64 51.36
N ALA A 148 5.56 -11.89 51.24
CA ALA A 148 5.86 -11.13 50.02
C ALA A 148 6.11 -12.03 48.80
N PHE A 149 6.73 -13.20 48.98
CA PHE A 149 6.93 -14.17 47.92
C PHE A 149 5.60 -14.80 47.47
N GLU A 150 4.72 -15.16 48.41
CA GLU A 150 3.38 -15.67 48.09
C GLU A 150 2.54 -14.63 47.36
N GLU A 151 2.63 -13.36 47.75
CA GLU A 151 1.97 -12.26 47.05
C GLU A 151 2.51 -12.08 45.63
N GLN A 152 3.84 -12.08 45.45
CA GLN A 152 4.45 -12.04 44.11
C GLN A 152 4.07 -13.25 43.26
N MET A 153 3.96 -14.43 43.87
CA MET A 153 3.54 -15.65 43.17
C MET A 153 2.06 -15.59 42.77
N ARG A 154 1.20 -15.05 43.63
CA ARG A 154 -0.21 -14.79 43.31
C ARG A 154 -0.33 -13.81 42.15
N ASN A 155 0.41 -12.70 42.18
CA ASN A 155 0.40 -11.71 41.11
C ASN A 155 0.94 -12.30 39.79
N TYR A 156 2.03 -13.07 39.84
CA TYR A 156 2.57 -13.78 38.68
C TYR A 156 1.54 -14.76 38.07
N ASN A 157 0.87 -15.56 38.91
CA ASN A 157 -0.15 -16.48 38.44
C ASN A 157 -1.36 -15.75 37.84
N ALA A 158 -1.81 -14.66 38.48
CA ALA A 158 -2.90 -13.82 37.97
C ALA A 158 -2.53 -13.17 36.62
N ASN A 159 -1.30 -12.66 36.47
CA ASN A 159 -0.80 -12.10 35.21
C ASN A 159 -0.75 -13.18 34.12
N LYS A 160 -0.26 -14.37 34.45
CA LYS A 160 -0.19 -15.51 33.53
C LYS A 160 -1.58 -15.94 33.06
N GLU A 161 -2.54 -16.05 33.98
CA GLU A 161 -3.93 -16.40 33.68
C GLU A 161 -4.62 -15.32 32.84
N SER A 162 -4.40 -14.04 33.15
CA SER A 162 -4.89 -12.91 32.37
C SER A 162 -4.31 -12.90 30.95
N ALA A 163 -2.99 -13.10 30.81
CA ALA A 163 -2.32 -13.18 29.51
C ALA A 163 -2.83 -14.39 28.69
N GLN A 164 -3.05 -15.54 29.33
CA GLN A 164 -3.60 -16.71 28.69
C GLN A 164 -5.04 -16.48 28.22
N THR A 165 -5.88 -15.88 29.07
CA THR A 165 -7.27 -15.54 28.73
C THR A 165 -7.34 -14.56 27.55
N SER A 166 -6.48 -13.53 27.56
CA SER A 166 -6.35 -12.57 26.46
C SER A 166 -5.93 -13.26 25.16
N TYR A 167 -4.94 -14.16 25.22
CA TYR A 167 -4.51 -14.95 24.07
C TYR A 167 -5.63 -15.86 23.54
N GLU A 168 -6.37 -16.55 24.42
CA GLU A 168 -7.48 -17.42 24.02
C GLU A 168 -8.61 -16.63 23.35
N ALA A 169 -8.92 -15.43 23.87
CA ALA A 169 -9.89 -14.52 23.25
C ALA A 169 -9.42 -14.04 21.86
N GLN A 170 -8.16 -13.61 21.73
CA GLN A 170 -7.57 -13.22 20.44
C GLN A 170 -7.56 -14.39 19.45
N ARG A 171 -7.24 -15.60 19.93
CA ARG A 171 -7.25 -16.82 19.12
C ARG A 171 -8.64 -17.16 18.62
N ALA A 172 -9.66 -17.09 19.49
CA ALA A 172 -11.03 -17.33 19.11
C ALA A 172 -11.52 -16.33 18.06
N ALA A 173 -11.22 -15.03 18.25
CA ALA A 173 -11.54 -13.99 17.29
C ALA A 173 -10.85 -14.23 15.93
N PHE A 174 -9.55 -14.49 15.93
CA PHE A 174 -8.76 -14.76 14.72
C PHE A 174 -9.31 -15.96 13.94
N ILE A 175 -9.60 -17.08 14.61
CA ILE A 175 -10.15 -18.28 13.95
C ILE A 175 -11.55 -17.99 13.38
N ASN A 176 -12.37 -17.21 14.08
CA ASN A 176 -13.69 -16.84 13.57
C ASN A 176 -13.58 -15.96 12.33
N GLU A 177 -12.76 -14.90 12.37
CA GLU A 177 -12.49 -14.02 11.23
C GLU A 177 -11.94 -14.79 10.02
N GLN A 178 -10.97 -15.70 10.24
CA GLN A 178 -10.43 -16.59 9.23
C GLN A 178 -11.52 -17.45 8.58
N SER A 179 -12.36 -18.09 9.40
CA SER A 179 -13.46 -18.94 8.93
C SER A 179 -14.51 -18.14 8.14
N GLU A 180 -14.89 -16.95 8.60
CA GLU A 180 -15.83 -16.07 7.91
C GLU A 180 -15.27 -15.61 6.56
N PHE A 181 -14.00 -15.21 6.53
CA PHE A 181 -13.32 -14.84 5.30
C PHE A 181 -13.26 -16.00 4.31
N ASN A 182 -12.82 -17.17 4.74
CA ASN A 182 -12.71 -18.37 3.89
C ASN A 182 -14.08 -18.78 3.33
N ARG A 183 -15.14 -18.72 4.16
CA ARG A 183 -16.52 -18.94 3.69
C ARG A 183 -16.96 -17.92 2.64
N SER A 184 -16.50 -16.67 2.74
CA SER A 184 -16.79 -15.65 1.73
C SER A 184 -16.09 -15.94 0.39
N VAL A 185 -14.90 -16.53 0.43
CA VAL A 185 -14.18 -17.00 -0.77
C VAL A 185 -14.93 -18.17 -1.41
N ASP A 186 -15.35 -19.17 -0.62
CA ASP A 186 -16.16 -20.29 -1.10
C ASP A 186 -17.45 -19.81 -1.80
N GLN A 187 -18.15 -18.86 -1.17
CA GLN A 187 -19.38 -18.30 -1.70
C GLN A 187 -19.14 -17.56 -3.01
N LEU A 188 -18.08 -16.74 -3.08
CA LEU A 188 -17.71 -16.04 -4.30
C LEU A 188 -17.39 -17.01 -5.44
N GLN A 189 -16.65 -18.08 -5.16
CA GLN A 189 -16.35 -19.12 -6.15
C GLN A 189 -17.63 -19.77 -6.69
N LEU A 190 -18.54 -20.18 -5.80
CA LEU A 190 -19.82 -20.77 -6.19
C LEU A 190 -20.68 -19.81 -7.02
N ASP A 191 -20.69 -18.52 -6.68
CA ASP A 191 -21.47 -17.52 -7.41
C ASP A 191 -20.86 -17.21 -8.78
N VAL A 192 -19.53 -17.21 -8.92
CA VAL A 192 -18.84 -17.18 -10.21
C VAL A 192 -19.23 -18.39 -11.05
N GLU A 193 -19.21 -19.60 -10.48
CA GLU A 193 -19.55 -20.82 -11.20
C GLU A 193 -21.00 -20.85 -11.69
N LYS A 194 -21.91 -20.22 -10.95
CA LYS A 194 -23.31 -19.99 -11.35
C LYS A 194 -23.49 -18.83 -12.33
N GLY A 195 -22.42 -18.11 -12.65
CA GLY A 195 -22.44 -16.95 -13.53
C GLY A 195 -23.20 -15.75 -12.98
N GLN A 196 -23.22 -15.58 -11.65
CA GLN A 196 -23.84 -14.41 -11.02
C GLN A 196 -23.10 -13.13 -11.45
N PRO A 197 -23.80 -12.11 -11.97
CA PRO A 197 -23.13 -10.98 -12.59
C PRO A 197 -22.12 -10.24 -11.72
N TYR A 198 -22.49 -9.98 -10.46
CA TYR A 198 -21.60 -9.30 -9.51
C TYR A 198 -20.37 -10.14 -9.14
N ALA A 199 -20.51 -11.45 -9.02
CA ALA A 199 -19.40 -12.34 -8.68
C ALA A 199 -18.37 -12.41 -9.81
N VAL A 200 -18.83 -12.50 -11.07
CA VAL A 200 -17.97 -12.50 -12.26
C VAL A 200 -17.26 -11.14 -12.42
N ALA A 201 -17.98 -10.04 -12.20
CA ALA A 201 -17.40 -8.70 -12.20
C ALA A 201 -16.35 -8.52 -11.08
N SER A 202 -16.60 -9.02 -9.87
CA SER A 202 -15.63 -9.00 -8.77
C SER A 202 -14.39 -9.83 -9.10
N LEU A 203 -14.55 -11.02 -9.69
CA LEU A 203 -13.44 -11.84 -10.14
C LEU A 203 -12.59 -11.13 -11.21
N ALA A 204 -13.22 -10.44 -12.16
CA ALA A 204 -12.52 -9.65 -13.17
C ALA A 204 -11.68 -8.54 -12.52
N ARG A 205 -12.22 -7.81 -11.53
CA ARG A 205 -11.46 -6.80 -10.78
C ARG A 205 -10.33 -7.39 -9.93
N ILE A 206 -10.52 -8.59 -9.35
CA ILE A 206 -9.44 -9.35 -8.69
C ILE A 206 -8.32 -9.68 -9.68
N ALA A 207 -8.67 -10.17 -10.87
CA ALA A 207 -7.69 -10.48 -11.92
C ALA A 207 -6.89 -9.24 -12.33
N LEU A 208 -7.57 -8.10 -12.51
CA LEU A 208 -6.97 -6.84 -12.92
C LEU A 208 -6.13 -6.17 -11.82
N ALA A 209 -6.47 -6.36 -10.55
CA ALA A 209 -5.66 -5.88 -9.42
C ALA A 209 -4.26 -6.53 -9.36
N GLY A 210 -4.09 -7.67 -10.03
CA GLY A 210 -2.80 -8.36 -10.20
C GLY A 210 -2.07 -8.02 -11.50
N LEU A 211 -2.48 -6.99 -12.24
CA LEU A 211 -1.68 -6.45 -13.35
C LEU A 211 -0.42 -5.80 -12.80
N GLU A 212 0.71 -6.08 -13.43
CA GLU A 212 1.99 -5.47 -13.10
C GLU A 212 2.14 -4.15 -13.86
N LEU A 213 2.12 -3.04 -13.12
CA LEU A 213 2.29 -1.68 -13.63
C LEU A 213 3.45 -0.99 -12.91
N PRO A 214 4.16 -0.06 -13.57
CA PRO A 214 5.13 0.83 -12.92
C PRO A 214 4.49 1.56 -11.73
N ASP A 215 5.25 1.75 -10.64
CA ASP A 215 4.73 2.34 -9.40
C ASP A 215 4.33 3.82 -9.57
N GLU A 216 4.82 4.49 -10.62
CA GLU A 216 4.49 5.88 -10.97
C GLU A 216 3.15 6.00 -11.68
N ILE A 217 2.62 4.91 -12.24
CA ILE A 217 1.35 4.89 -12.96
C ILE A 217 0.24 4.46 -12.00
N GLU A 218 -0.86 5.21 -12.01
CA GLU A 218 -2.08 4.86 -11.28
C GLU A 218 -3.17 4.53 -12.29
N VAL A 219 -3.71 3.31 -12.20
CA VAL A 219 -4.85 2.87 -13.00
C VAL A 219 -5.82 2.14 -12.10
N ASP A 220 -7.06 2.61 -12.08
CA ASP A 220 -8.13 1.91 -11.39
C ASP A 220 -9.03 1.22 -12.43
N PHE A 221 -9.37 -0.04 -12.16
CA PHE A 221 -10.26 -0.82 -13.02
C PHE A 221 -11.60 -1.08 -12.37
N ASP A 222 -12.65 -0.89 -13.16
CA ASP A 222 -13.97 -1.41 -12.90
C ASP A 222 -14.39 -2.44 -13.95
N ALA A 223 -15.38 -3.25 -13.61
CA ALA A 223 -15.92 -4.27 -14.47
C ALA A 223 -17.44 -4.41 -14.27
N HIS A 224 -18.14 -4.64 -15.38
CA HIS A 224 -19.57 -4.93 -15.42
C HIS A 224 -19.85 -6.13 -16.31
N TYR A 225 -20.65 -7.09 -15.85
CA TYR A 225 -20.85 -8.36 -16.55
C TYR A 225 -22.29 -8.54 -17.04
N HIS A 226 -22.43 -8.87 -18.33
CA HIS A 226 -23.68 -9.24 -18.99
C HIS A 226 -23.70 -10.75 -19.24
N GLY A 227 -24.39 -11.50 -18.37
CA GLY A 227 -24.40 -12.97 -18.39
C GLY A 227 -24.94 -13.59 -19.68
N THR A 228 -26.00 -13.02 -20.26
CA THR A 228 -26.62 -13.54 -21.49
C THR A 228 -25.65 -13.53 -22.68
N GLU A 229 -24.86 -12.47 -22.80
CA GLU A 229 -23.90 -12.28 -23.91
C GLU A 229 -22.50 -12.84 -23.59
N LYS A 230 -22.26 -13.25 -22.34
CA LYS A 230 -20.91 -13.53 -21.81
C LYS A 230 -19.94 -12.39 -22.08
N LEU A 231 -20.46 -11.16 -21.97
CA LEU A 231 -19.74 -9.92 -22.17
C LEU A 231 -19.31 -9.36 -20.82
N ILE A 232 -18.03 -9.05 -20.67
CA ILE A 232 -17.53 -8.21 -19.59
C ILE A 232 -17.13 -6.86 -20.17
N VAL A 233 -17.59 -5.77 -19.55
CA VAL A 233 -17.19 -4.41 -19.90
C VAL A 233 -16.26 -3.89 -18.82
N LEU A 234 -15.04 -3.57 -19.21
CA LEU A 234 -13.99 -3.03 -18.37
C LEU A 234 -13.95 -1.52 -18.54
N SER A 235 -13.88 -0.80 -17.42
CA SER A 235 -13.60 0.63 -17.40
C SER A 235 -12.25 0.83 -16.74
N GLY A 236 -11.24 1.26 -17.51
CA GLY A 236 -9.94 1.64 -16.97
C GLY A 236 -9.88 3.15 -16.79
N ILE A 237 -9.70 3.63 -15.56
CA ILE A 237 -9.42 5.03 -15.28
C ILE A 237 -7.91 5.21 -15.47
N LEU A 238 -7.55 5.82 -16.59
CA LEU A 238 -6.17 5.93 -17.08
C LEU A 238 -5.55 7.29 -16.70
N PRO A 239 -4.22 7.35 -16.54
CA PRO A 239 -3.54 8.60 -16.23
C PRO A 239 -3.62 9.60 -17.39
N GLY A 240 -3.82 10.87 -17.04
CA GLY A 240 -3.69 11.98 -17.97
C GLY A 240 -2.23 12.25 -18.35
N PRO A 241 -1.97 13.06 -19.40
CA PRO A 241 -0.60 13.38 -19.83
C PRO A 241 0.28 14.00 -18.74
N LEU A 242 -0.31 14.74 -17.80
CA LEU A 242 0.41 15.38 -16.69
C LEU A 242 0.78 14.42 -15.54
N GLU A 243 0.14 13.25 -15.49
CA GLU A 243 0.36 12.22 -14.45
C GLU A 243 1.41 11.20 -14.90
N MET A 244 1.87 11.30 -16.14
CA MET A 244 2.78 10.33 -16.75
C MET A 244 4.26 10.72 -16.54
N PRO A 245 5.15 9.73 -16.37
CA PRO A 245 6.58 9.99 -16.24
C PRO A 245 7.13 10.61 -17.54
N ARG A 246 7.79 11.75 -17.40
CA ARG A 246 8.29 12.56 -18.54
C ARG A 246 9.79 12.82 -18.50
N ILE A 247 10.43 12.55 -17.36
CA ILE A 247 11.85 12.83 -17.13
C ILE A 247 12.66 11.64 -17.65
N VAL A 248 13.68 11.91 -18.47
CA VAL A 248 14.57 10.89 -19.05
C VAL A 248 15.86 10.78 -18.25
N ARG A 249 16.37 11.91 -17.75
CA ARG A 249 17.59 11.98 -16.96
C ARG A 249 17.61 13.22 -16.09
N TYR A 250 18.57 13.27 -15.18
CA TYR A 250 18.86 14.38 -14.31
C TYR A 250 20.31 14.82 -14.48
N GLU A 251 20.53 16.13 -14.63
CA GLU A 251 21.85 16.72 -14.82
C GLU A 251 22.24 17.50 -13.57
N TYR A 252 23.47 17.30 -13.08
CA TYR A 252 24.02 18.06 -11.96
C TYR A 252 24.72 19.31 -12.50
N HIS A 253 24.30 20.47 -12.02
CA HIS A 253 24.89 21.77 -12.36
C HIS A 253 25.69 22.27 -11.16
N GLU A 254 27.02 22.28 -11.31
CA GLU A 254 27.97 22.65 -10.24
C GLU A 254 27.83 24.12 -9.84
N GLU A 255 27.58 25.02 -10.81
CA GLU A 255 27.43 26.47 -10.59
C GLU A 255 26.18 26.81 -9.76
N GLU A 256 25.10 26.03 -9.92
CA GLU A 256 23.81 26.24 -9.23
C GLU A 256 23.64 25.32 -8.02
N ASN A 257 24.61 24.43 -7.78
CA ASN A 257 24.55 23.34 -6.80
C ASN A 257 23.18 22.61 -6.80
N GLY A 258 22.71 22.30 -8.01
CA GLY A 258 21.34 21.83 -8.26
C GLY A 258 21.27 20.65 -9.20
N ILE A 259 20.14 19.96 -9.17
CA ILE A 259 19.83 18.85 -10.07
C ILE A 259 18.67 19.29 -10.97
N LEU A 260 18.88 19.34 -12.28
CA LEU A 260 17.88 19.73 -13.26
C LEU A 260 17.34 18.51 -14.02
N PRO A 261 16.01 18.34 -14.13
CA PRO A 261 15.42 17.28 -14.92
C PRO A 261 15.50 17.61 -16.41
N VAL A 262 15.79 16.59 -17.23
CA VAL A 262 15.66 16.67 -18.69
C VAL A 262 14.48 15.80 -19.10
N GLU A 263 13.45 16.44 -19.64
CA GLU A 263 12.24 15.78 -20.13
C GLU A 263 12.40 15.22 -21.55
N MET A 264 11.52 14.29 -21.92
CA MET A 264 11.34 13.88 -23.32
C MET A 264 10.87 15.07 -24.16
N ASP A 265 11.27 15.12 -25.42
CA ASP A 265 10.63 16.02 -26.38
C ASP A 265 9.15 15.62 -26.64
N GLN A 266 8.38 16.53 -27.23
CA GLN A 266 6.94 16.34 -27.38
C GLN A 266 6.59 15.14 -28.27
N ASP A 267 7.29 14.94 -29.38
CA ASP A 267 7.00 13.85 -30.32
C ASP A 267 7.33 12.49 -29.70
N SER A 268 8.44 12.40 -28.96
CA SER A 268 8.78 11.21 -28.17
C SER A 268 7.73 10.94 -27.09
N PHE A 269 7.25 11.97 -26.41
CA PHE A 269 6.24 11.84 -25.37
C PHE A 269 4.87 11.40 -25.91
N ASP A 270 4.44 11.93 -27.05
CA ASP A 270 3.16 11.55 -27.67
C ASP A 270 3.13 10.04 -28.00
N ASN A 271 4.23 9.53 -28.56
CA ASN A 271 4.40 8.10 -28.85
C ASN A 271 4.47 7.25 -27.57
N PHE A 272 5.22 7.71 -26.57
CA PHE A 272 5.35 7.05 -25.27
C PHE A 272 4.01 6.94 -24.54
N TYR A 273 3.24 8.04 -24.52
CA TYR A 273 1.92 8.10 -23.90
C TYR A 273 0.94 7.13 -24.58
N GLU A 274 0.85 7.20 -25.91
CA GLU A 274 -0.02 6.31 -26.68
C GLU A 274 0.35 4.83 -26.45
N SER A 275 1.62 4.48 -26.62
CA SER A 275 2.11 3.12 -26.43
C SER A 275 1.80 2.59 -25.03
N THR A 276 2.06 3.38 -23.99
CA THR A 276 1.82 2.98 -22.59
C THR A 276 0.34 2.67 -22.34
N LEU A 277 -0.56 3.56 -22.76
CA LEU A 277 -1.99 3.35 -22.56
C LEU A 277 -2.53 2.14 -23.31
N LEU A 278 -2.09 1.93 -24.56
CA LEU A 278 -2.48 0.75 -25.33
C LEU A 278 -1.95 -0.54 -24.73
N GLN A 279 -0.72 -0.55 -24.21
CA GLN A 279 -0.17 -1.70 -23.50
C GLN A 279 -0.99 -2.05 -22.25
N ILE A 280 -1.44 -1.06 -21.47
CA ILE A 280 -2.31 -1.26 -20.31
C ILE A 280 -3.63 -1.94 -20.74
N ALA A 281 -4.28 -1.42 -21.78
CA ALA A 281 -5.54 -1.97 -22.29
C ALA A 281 -5.38 -3.41 -22.81
N LEU A 282 -4.34 -3.66 -23.61
CA LEU A 282 -4.03 -5.01 -24.12
C LEU A 282 -3.72 -5.99 -22.99
N SER A 283 -3.00 -5.54 -21.96
CA SER A 283 -2.68 -6.35 -20.78
C SER A 283 -3.94 -6.70 -19.99
N ALA A 284 -4.84 -5.74 -19.79
CA ALA A 284 -6.12 -5.97 -19.12
C ALA A 284 -6.99 -6.99 -19.87
N VAL A 285 -7.14 -6.83 -21.18
CA VAL A 285 -7.93 -7.75 -22.01
C VAL A 285 -7.30 -9.14 -22.04
N HIS A 286 -5.99 -9.23 -22.23
CA HIS A 286 -5.25 -10.49 -22.16
C HIS A 286 -5.47 -11.17 -20.80
N ARG A 287 -5.32 -10.43 -19.69
CA ARG A 287 -5.47 -10.94 -18.34
C ARG A 287 -6.86 -11.50 -18.09
N ILE A 288 -7.92 -10.83 -18.56
CA ILE A 288 -9.29 -11.34 -18.43
C ILE A 288 -9.47 -12.64 -19.21
N PHE A 289 -9.02 -12.69 -20.46
CA PHE A 289 -9.15 -13.90 -21.27
C PHE A 289 -8.34 -15.08 -20.70
N THR A 290 -7.19 -14.85 -20.08
CA THR A 290 -6.38 -15.94 -19.48
C THR A 290 -6.86 -16.36 -18.09
N SER A 291 -7.34 -15.41 -17.30
CA SER A 291 -7.74 -15.63 -15.89
C SER A 291 -9.12 -16.26 -15.77
N ILE A 292 -10.03 -15.93 -16.70
CA ILE A 292 -11.45 -16.30 -16.60
C ILE A 292 -11.82 -17.29 -17.73
N PRO A 293 -12.44 -18.44 -17.40
CA PRO A 293 -12.84 -19.44 -18.38
C PRO A 293 -13.79 -18.92 -19.46
N ASP A 294 -13.66 -19.45 -20.68
CA ASP A 294 -14.51 -19.11 -21.83
C ASP A 294 -16.00 -19.40 -21.60
N ARG A 295 -16.32 -20.41 -20.77
CA ARG A 295 -17.73 -20.66 -20.38
C ARG A 295 -18.39 -19.44 -19.74
N GLN A 296 -17.59 -18.57 -19.11
CA GLN A 296 -18.04 -17.37 -18.41
C GLN A 296 -17.90 -16.12 -19.26
N ILE A 297 -16.73 -15.90 -19.88
CA ILE A 297 -16.44 -14.68 -20.64
C ILE A 297 -15.93 -15.05 -22.03
N HIS A 298 -16.68 -14.61 -23.03
CA HIS A 298 -16.34 -14.77 -24.45
C HIS A 298 -16.05 -13.43 -25.13
N ILE A 299 -16.65 -12.33 -24.66
CA ILE A 299 -16.48 -10.99 -25.23
C ILE A 299 -15.98 -10.05 -24.14
N VAL A 300 -15.00 -9.21 -24.47
CA VAL A 300 -14.50 -8.13 -23.62
C VAL A 300 -14.73 -6.80 -24.33
N GLY A 301 -15.45 -5.90 -23.68
CA GLY A 301 -15.45 -4.48 -24.00
C GLY A 301 -14.45 -3.76 -23.08
N PHE A 302 -13.65 -2.85 -23.60
CA PHE A 302 -12.76 -2.01 -22.79
C PHE A 302 -13.01 -0.55 -23.12
N ASN A 303 -13.21 0.27 -22.09
CA ASN A 303 -13.32 1.72 -22.19
C ASN A 303 -12.17 2.34 -21.40
N GLY A 304 -11.22 2.97 -22.11
CA GLY A 304 -10.15 3.76 -21.50
C GLY A 304 -10.69 5.16 -21.18
N LEU A 305 -10.89 5.45 -19.91
CA LEU A 305 -11.50 6.68 -19.42
C LEU A 305 -10.45 7.58 -18.77
N ILE A 306 -10.62 8.89 -18.93
CA ILE A 306 -9.85 9.94 -18.24
C ILE A 306 -10.81 10.84 -17.46
N ALA A 307 -10.25 11.83 -16.73
CA ALA A 307 -11.02 12.79 -15.92
C ALA A 307 -12.02 12.07 -15.00
N GLU A 308 -11.50 11.14 -14.18
CA GLU A 308 -12.28 10.37 -13.19
C GLU A 308 -13.47 9.58 -13.78
N GLY A 309 -13.40 9.20 -15.07
CA GLY A 309 -14.42 8.37 -15.71
C GLY A 309 -15.43 9.15 -16.57
N GLU A 310 -15.17 10.43 -16.86
CA GLU A 310 -16.10 11.27 -17.61
C GLU A 310 -15.95 11.16 -19.13
N SER A 311 -14.73 11.00 -19.63
CA SER A 311 -14.43 11.01 -21.07
C SER A 311 -13.71 9.73 -21.50
N CYS A 312 -14.19 9.09 -22.56
CA CYS A 312 -13.57 7.90 -23.13
C CYS A 312 -12.56 8.29 -24.20
N LEU A 313 -11.28 7.97 -23.99
CA LEU A 313 -10.18 8.31 -24.89
C LEU A 313 -10.02 7.28 -26.02
N PHE A 314 -10.19 6.01 -25.68
CA PHE A 314 -10.23 4.92 -26.64
C PHE A 314 -11.09 3.78 -26.11
N THR A 315 -11.60 2.96 -27.02
CA THR A 315 -12.47 1.83 -26.69
C THR A 315 -12.27 0.68 -27.65
N CYS A 316 -12.60 -0.52 -27.22
CA CYS A 316 -12.65 -1.70 -28.09
C CYS A 316 -13.72 -2.68 -27.60
N LYS A 317 -14.19 -3.54 -28.51
CA LYS A 317 -15.06 -4.67 -28.18
C LYS A 317 -14.59 -5.85 -29.00
N THR A 318 -14.01 -6.85 -28.34
CA THR A 318 -13.40 -8.00 -29.01
C THR A 318 -13.89 -9.31 -28.43
N SER A 319 -14.06 -10.32 -29.27
CA SER A 319 -14.30 -11.70 -28.83
C SER A 319 -12.98 -12.41 -28.62
N ARG A 320 -13.03 -13.48 -27.83
CA ARG A 320 -11.89 -14.38 -27.63
C ARG A 320 -11.35 -14.94 -28.96
N ASP A 321 -12.24 -15.23 -29.91
CA ASP A 321 -11.86 -15.77 -31.22
C ASP A 321 -11.10 -14.77 -32.08
N LEU A 322 -11.45 -13.49 -31.98
CA LEU A 322 -10.73 -12.41 -32.67
C LEU A 322 -9.41 -12.07 -31.96
N PHE A 323 -9.37 -12.19 -30.63
CA PHE A 323 -8.21 -11.82 -29.84
C PHE A 323 -7.09 -12.88 -29.84
N ASN A 324 -7.44 -14.17 -29.72
CA ASN A 324 -6.48 -15.26 -29.58
C ASN A 324 -5.43 -15.36 -30.72
N PRO A 325 -5.76 -15.12 -32.00
CA PRO A 325 -4.79 -15.18 -33.09
C PRO A 325 -3.78 -14.03 -33.11
N ILE A 326 -3.99 -12.97 -32.32
CA ILE A 326 -3.12 -11.78 -32.30
C ILE A 326 -1.81 -12.13 -31.58
N ASP A 327 -0.69 -12.00 -32.28
CA ASP A 327 0.64 -12.15 -31.68
C ASP A 327 1.05 -10.88 -30.92
N LEU A 328 0.57 -10.76 -29.67
CA LEU A 328 0.85 -9.64 -28.77
C LEU A 328 2.33 -9.48 -28.40
N ALA A 329 3.14 -10.53 -28.58
CA ALA A 329 4.57 -10.49 -28.26
C ALA A 329 5.40 -9.87 -29.40
N ARG A 330 4.92 -9.96 -30.64
CA ARG A 330 5.62 -9.46 -31.83
C ARG A 330 5.02 -8.18 -32.40
N ASN A 331 3.71 -8.00 -32.30
CA ASN A 331 3.04 -6.83 -32.84
C ASN A 331 3.25 -5.61 -31.94
N THR A 332 3.25 -4.41 -32.54
CA THR A 332 3.22 -3.17 -31.76
C THR A 332 1.88 -3.02 -31.03
N PRO A 333 1.81 -2.22 -29.95
CA PRO A 333 0.56 -1.97 -29.24
C PRO A 333 -0.54 -1.40 -30.15
N ASP A 334 -0.19 -0.45 -31.04
CA ASP A 334 -1.13 0.14 -32.01
C ASP A 334 -1.71 -0.90 -32.99
N MET A 335 -0.85 -1.74 -33.60
CA MET A 335 -1.32 -2.79 -34.51
C MET A 335 -2.20 -3.82 -33.79
N SER A 336 -1.83 -4.20 -32.56
CA SER A 336 -2.61 -5.15 -31.75
C SER A 336 -3.96 -4.57 -31.36
N PHE A 337 -4.00 -3.28 -31.00
CA PHE A 337 -5.22 -2.57 -30.66
C PHE A 337 -6.17 -2.42 -31.86
N GLN A 338 -5.64 -2.18 -33.05
CA GLN A 338 -6.45 -2.18 -34.27
C GLN A 338 -6.98 -3.58 -34.61
N ALA A 339 -6.17 -4.63 -34.44
CA ALA A 339 -6.59 -6.02 -34.69
C ALA A 339 -7.74 -6.47 -33.78
N MET A 340 -7.85 -5.92 -32.56
CA MET A 340 -8.99 -6.13 -31.66
C MET A 340 -10.16 -5.15 -31.90
N GLN A 341 -10.19 -4.50 -33.06
CA GLN A 341 -11.22 -3.52 -33.47
C GLN A 341 -11.31 -2.29 -32.54
N GLY A 342 -10.14 -1.84 -32.06
CA GLY A 342 -10.03 -0.63 -31.25
C GLY A 342 -10.33 0.65 -32.03
N VAL A 343 -10.94 1.62 -31.34
CA VAL A 343 -11.30 2.95 -31.84
C VAL A 343 -10.66 4.01 -30.96
N MET A 344 -9.94 4.94 -31.58
CA MET A 344 -9.29 6.07 -30.93
C MET A 344 -9.04 7.22 -31.92
N VAL A 345 -8.82 8.43 -31.40
CA VAL A 345 -8.41 9.60 -32.19
C VAL A 345 -6.99 10.01 -31.81
N LYS A 346 -6.09 10.06 -32.79
CA LYS A 346 -4.69 10.44 -32.58
C LYS A 346 -4.47 11.96 -32.73
N PRO A 347 -3.50 12.56 -32.01
CA PRO A 347 -2.71 11.95 -30.93
C PRO A 347 -3.53 11.83 -29.63
N LEU A 348 -3.28 10.80 -28.82
CA LEU A 348 -4.01 10.60 -27.56
C LEU A 348 -3.77 11.72 -26.54
N THR A 349 -2.65 12.45 -26.66
CA THR A 349 -2.34 13.62 -25.81
C THR A 349 -3.28 14.81 -26.04
N ALA A 350 -4.02 14.84 -27.16
CA ALA A 350 -5.07 15.83 -27.40
C ALA A 350 -6.37 15.54 -26.62
N LEU A 351 -6.47 14.37 -25.96
CA LEU A 351 -7.59 13.97 -25.12
C LEU A 351 -8.97 14.08 -25.81
N THR A 352 -9.01 13.83 -27.11
CA THR A 352 -10.26 13.89 -27.89
C THR A 352 -11.14 12.67 -27.58
N PRO A 353 -12.38 12.85 -27.07
CA PRO A 353 -13.22 11.73 -26.69
C PRO A 353 -13.73 10.93 -27.90
N VAL A 354 -13.94 9.63 -27.70
CA VAL A 354 -14.61 8.71 -28.63
C VAL A 354 -15.88 8.12 -28.00
N GLU A 355 -16.80 7.66 -28.85
CA GLU A 355 -18.01 6.97 -28.40
C GLU A 355 -17.66 5.55 -27.92
N PRO A 356 -18.00 5.16 -26.67
CA PRO A 356 -17.73 3.81 -26.15
C PRO A 356 -18.47 2.72 -26.94
N LEU A 357 -17.78 1.62 -27.24
CA LEU A 357 -18.36 0.48 -27.96
C LEU A 357 -19.08 -0.53 -27.05
N ALA A 358 -19.00 -0.35 -25.73
CA ALA A 358 -19.58 -1.24 -24.75
C ALA A 358 -20.19 -0.49 -23.56
N TRP A 359 -21.35 -0.96 -23.09
CA TRP A 359 -22.09 -0.37 -21.97
C TRP A 359 -22.00 -1.23 -20.71
N PRO A 360 -21.89 -0.63 -19.51
CA PRO A 360 -22.03 0.79 -19.23
C PRO A 360 -20.80 1.62 -19.66
N THR A 361 -21.03 2.87 -20.05
CA THR A 361 -19.97 3.80 -20.47
C THR A 361 -19.18 4.37 -19.30
N LYS A 362 -19.78 4.36 -18.10
CA LYS A 362 -19.19 4.83 -16.86
C LYS A 362 -18.99 3.67 -15.89
N PRO A 363 -17.99 3.76 -15.00
CA PRO A 363 -17.82 2.78 -13.93
C PRO A 363 -19.11 2.68 -13.09
N THR A 364 -19.44 1.45 -12.71
CA THR A 364 -20.61 1.12 -11.90
C THR A 364 -20.24 1.08 -10.42
N PHE A 365 -19.08 0.51 -10.09
CA PHE A 365 -18.56 0.29 -8.75
C PHE A 365 -17.58 1.39 -8.32
N LEU A 366 -16.72 1.84 -9.25
CA LEU A 366 -15.87 3.03 -9.05
C LEU A 366 -16.68 4.30 -9.31
N ARG A 367 -17.72 4.58 -8.51
CA ARG A 367 -18.31 5.92 -8.52
C ARG A 367 -17.38 6.87 -7.78
N PRO A 368 -17.19 8.12 -8.24
CA PRO A 368 -16.42 9.13 -7.52
C PRO A 368 -17.21 9.56 -6.28
N GLU A 369 -17.18 8.75 -5.24
CA GLU A 369 -16.78 9.28 -3.95
C GLU A 369 -15.30 8.99 -3.88
N THR A 370 -14.54 9.98 -4.36
CA THR A 370 -13.19 10.30 -3.99
C THR A 370 -12.58 9.22 -3.10
N GLY A 371 -11.58 8.50 -3.62
CA GLY A 371 -10.47 8.20 -2.73
C GLY A 371 -9.99 9.55 -2.21
N GLU A 372 -10.58 10.05 -1.12
CA GLU A 372 -10.02 11.16 -0.38
C GLU A 372 -8.65 10.65 0.05
N LEU A 373 -7.64 11.07 -0.70
CA LEU A 373 -6.34 11.36 -0.14
C LEU A 373 -6.63 12.38 0.96
N ILE A 374 -6.87 11.90 2.18
CA ILE A 374 -7.06 12.74 3.38
C ILE A 374 -5.82 13.63 3.58
N THR A 375 -4.70 13.30 2.92
CA THR A 375 -3.54 14.17 2.71
C THR A 375 -2.95 13.95 1.30
N ARG A 376 -3.12 14.92 0.40
CA ARG A 376 -2.05 15.27 -0.56
C ARG A 376 -1.13 16.25 0.18
N PRO A 377 0.19 16.07 0.24
CA PRO A 377 1.06 17.22 0.47
C PRO A 377 0.86 18.13 -0.74
N ASP A 378 0.22 19.27 -0.48
CA ASP A 378 -0.01 20.43 -1.33
C ASP A 378 0.01 20.28 -2.85
N GLY A 379 -1.12 20.66 -3.45
CA GLY A 379 -1.23 20.86 -4.88
C GLY A 379 -0.23 21.90 -5.42
N ARG A 380 0.36 21.53 -6.56
CA ARG A 380 1.12 22.32 -7.56
C ARG A 380 2.59 22.58 -7.23
N ARG A 381 3.45 21.96 -8.02
CA ARG A 381 3.98 22.43 -9.32
C ARG A 381 4.76 21.25 -9.94
N GLN A 382 5.13 21.31 -11.22
CA GLN A 382 6.37 20.65 -11.67
C GLN A 382 7.38 20.75 -10.52
N PRO A 383 8.06 19.66 -10.10
CA PRO A 383 8.99 19.76 -8.99
C PRO A 383 9.87 20.97 -9.27
N ALA A 384 9.74 22.00 -8.43
CA ALA A 384 10.67 23.12 -8.49
C ALA A 384 12.06 22.48 -8.47
N ALA A 385 12.94 22.93 -9.36
CA ALA A 385 14.32 22.46 -9.40
C ALA A 385 14.80 22.27 -7.96
N TYR A 386 15.05 21.01 -7.58
CA TYR A 386 15.37 20.68 -6.21
C TYR A 386 16.66 21.40 -5.85
N GLN A 387 16.56 22.42 -4.99
CA GLN A 387 17.72 23.11 -4.46
C GLN A 387 18.20 22.36 -3.23
N SER A 388 19.40 21.79 -3.34
CA SER A 388 20.03 21.05 -2.28
C SER A 388 20.06 21.86 -0.98
N GLY A 389 19.48 21.29 0.07
CA GLY A 389 19.47 21.89 1.39
C GLY A 389 18.15 22.50 1.80
N GLU A 390 17.09 22.57 0.99
CA GLU A 390 15.83 23.17 1.46
C GLU A 390 15.29 22.57 2.77
N ILE A 391 15.37 21.26 2.97
CA ILE A 391 14.94 20.63 4.24
C ILE A 391 15.94 20.91 5.37
N LYS A 392 17.25 20.91 5.08
CA LYS A 392 18.32 21.19 6.06
C LYS A 392 18.38 22.67 6.43
N ASN A 393 18.11 23.56 5.48
CA ASN A 393 18.07 25.01 5.60
C ASN A 393 16.75 25.42 6.23
N ALA A 394 15.61 24.85 5.86
CA ALA A 394 14.36 25.09 6.59
C ALA A 394 14.44 24.59 8.05
N ALA A 395 15.08 23.43 8.30
CA ALA A 395 15.32 22.96 9.65
C ALA A 395 16.31 23.86 10.42
N ASN A 396 17.38 24.34 9.77
CA ASN A 396 18.33 25.27 10.36
C ASN A 396 17.72 26.65 10.58
N ASP A 397 16.90 27.17 9.66
CA ASP A 397 16.22 28.46 9.76
C ASP A 397 15.15 28.43 10.85
N LEU A 398 14.45 27.30 11.03
CA LEU A 398 13.57 27.08 12.18
C LEU A 398 14.35 27.05 13.49
N LEU A 399 15.52 26.40 13.52
CA LEU A 399 16.40 26.35 14.68
C LEU A 399 16.98 27.73 15.02
N VAL A 400 17.44 28.47 14.02
CA VAL A 400 17.95 29.84 14.15
C VAL A 400 16.82 30.77 14.60
N GLY A 401 15.62 30.66 14.02
CA GLY A 401 14.45 31.43 14.44
C GLY A 401 14.03 31.16 15.89
N LEU A 402 14.09 29.90 16.33
CA LEU A 402 13.83 29.52 17.73
C LEU A 402 14.91 30.05 18.68
N LEU A 403 16.18 30.06 18.25
CA LEU A 403 17.30 30.58 19.03
C LEU A 403 17.26 32.12 19.14
N ASP A 404 16.93 32.82 18.05
CA ASP A 404 16.75 34.28 18.04
C ASP A 404 15.55 34.70 18.92
N GLN A 405 14.46 33.94 18.91
CA GLN A 405 13.34 34.16 19.82
C GLN A 405 13.74 33.96 21.29
N LEU A 406 14.50 32.91 21.60
CA LEU A 406 15.03 32.67 22.94
C LEU A 406 15.99 33.79 23.40
N GLU A 407 16.85 34.30 22.52
CA GLU A 407 17.73 35.43 22.83
C GLU A 407 16.97 36.76 22.99
N GLN A 408 15.94 37.01 22.19
CA GLN A 408 15.08 38.19 22.36
C GLN A 408 14.28 38.14 23.67
N ASP A 409 13.82 36.96 24.08
CA ASP A 409 13.10 36.79 25.35
C ASP A 409 14.05 36.84 26.57
N LEU A 410 15.30 36.40 26.41
CA LEU A 410 16.34 36.52 27.45
C LEU A 410 16.88 37.95 27.58
N SER A 411 16.97 38.71 26.49
CA SER A 411 17.39 40.12 26.49
C SER A 411 16.28 41.08 26.94
N LYS A 412 15.02 40.65 26.92
CA LYS A 412 13.87 41.33 27.55
C LYS A 412 13.73 41.03 29.05
N LYS A 413 14.83 40.89 29.78
CA LYS A 413 14.79 41.04 31.25
C LYS A 413 14.89 42.52 31.63
N PRO A 414 14.02 43.01 32.53
CA PRO A 414 13.86 44.43 32.78
C PRO A 414 15.14 45.00 33.42
N ARG A 415 15.61 46.13 32.89
CA ARG A 415 16.55 46.98 33.63
C ARG A 415 15.81 47.52 34.85
N ASP A 416 16.21 46.99 35.99
CA ASP A 416 15.95 47.55 37.31
C ASP A 416 16.50 48.98 37.38
N GLY A 417 15.74 49.87 38.00
CA GLY A 417 16.14 51.26 38.16
C GLY A 417 14.99 52.21 38.47
N ASP A 418 14.35 52.01 39.63
CA ASP A 418 14.12 53.14 40.54
C ASP A 418 13.93 52.61 41.97
N VAL A 419 15.00 52.74 42.77
CA VAL A 419 14.91 52.81 44.22
C VAL A 419 14.62 54.27 44.57
N VAL A 420 13.45 54.55 45.18
CA VAL A 420 13.25 55.75 45.99
C VAL A 420 12.44 55.37 47.24
N HIS A 421 13.11 55.53 48.39
CA HIS A 421 12.67 55.64 49.80
C HIS A 421 11.51 54.80 50.35
#